data_AF-A0A0F9C712-F1
#
_entry.id   AF-A0A0F9C712-F1
#
_cell.length_a   1.000
_cell.length_b   1.000
_cell.length_c   1.000
_cell.angle_alpha   90.00
_cell.angle_beta   90.00
_cell.angle_gamma   90.00
#
_symmetry.space_group_name_H-M   'P 1'
#
loop_
_entity.id
_entity.type
_entity.pdbx_description
1 polymer ?
#
loop_
_entity_poly.entity_id
_entity_poly.type
_entity_poly.pdbx_seq_one_letter_code
_entity_poly.pdbx_strand_id
1 'polypeptide(L)'
;MTVVFQNKGLIDVRGITTFGVCVKPETSNPIGYFGTGLKYAIAVLLREGLSVTLLYGTRKYKFQARKQKIRGEDFHIVQMDGKDLPYTTELGKNWELWMAYRELAANAFDEPEASIRRKKSPIPHAGYTSFVVEGDAIDAVHEGRDQIFLGSTPRYAFDTVELHDGPNVGKYIYYRGIRVHELPKGAMYNYHILSNVELTEDRTLPSIYKAYRAIAEAIVACDNAGLIRQLLEANQNYFESTIDYNLWSVEPGETFFKVVERYYHTNTSYNRTARGLYDEHRPDKPAPVTVMWETIPMERRRKLWA
;
A
#
# COMPACT_ATOMS: atom_id res chain seq x y z
N MET A 1 -12.33 8.99 23.28
CA MET A 1 -11.12 9.88 23.29
C MET A 1 -11.13 10.81 22.06
N THR A 2 -10.16 11.74 21.89
CA THR A 2 -10.11 12.71 20.77
C THR A 2 -8.76 12.68 20.04
N VAL A 3 -8.79 12.46 18.73
CA VAL A 3 -7.62 12.53 17.84
C VAL A 3 -7.74 13.75 16.93
N VAL A 4 -6.65 14.50 16.80
CA VAL A 4 -6.58 15.72 16.00
C VAL A 4 -5.54 15.57 14.91
N PHE A 5 -5.96 15.73 13.67
CA PHE A 5 -5.12 15.80 12.48
C PHE A 5 -5.02 17.27 12.08
N GLN A 6 -3.83 17.85 12.13
CA GLN A 6 -3.62 19.28 11.90
C GLN A 6 -2.47 19.53 10.94
N ASN A 7 -2.61 20.57 10.12
CA ASN A 7 -1.56 21.11 9.29
C ASN A 7 -1.74 22.63 9.13
N LYS A 8 -0.67 23.31 8.72
CA LYS A 8 -0.72 24.71 8.31
C LYS A 8 -1.34 24.82 6.92
N GLY A 9 -2.03 25.93 6.68
CA GLY A 9 -2.82 26.13 5.49
C GLY A 9 -4.31 25.92 5.74
N LEU A 10 -5.12 26.65 4.99
CA LEU A 10 -6.56 26.60 5.07
C LEU A 10 -7.09 25.77 3.91
N ILE A 11 -7.71 24.63 4.20
CA ILE A 11 -8.37 23.80 3.19
C ILE A 11 -9.44 24.57 2.43
N ASP A 12 -9.47 24.47 1.11
CA ASP A 12 -10.62 24.98 0.37
C ASP A 12 -11.84 24.10 0.68
N VAL A 13 -12.82 24.67 1.41
CA VAL A 13 -14.04 23.97 1.82
C VAL A 13 -14.83 23.44 0.62
N ARG A 14 -14.64 24.02 -0.58
CA ARG A 14 -15.22 23.50 -1.82
C ARG A 14 -14.73 22.09 -2.15
N GLY A 15 -13.51 21.74 -1.74
CA GLY A 15 -12.98 20.38 -1.84
C GLY A 15 -13.78 19.34 -1.05
N ILE A 16 -14.50 19.77 0.00
CA ILE A 16 -15.39 18.94 0.82
C ILE A 16 -16.81 18.95 0.24
N THR A 17 -17.30 20.11 -0.20
CA THR A 17 -18.70 20.27 -0.61
C THR A 17 -18.98 19.91 -2.07
N THR A 18 -17.96 19.88 -2.93
CA THR A 18 -18.13 19.73 -4.39
C THR A 18 -17.48 18.44 -4.90
N PHE A 19 -18.24 17.66 -5.68
CA PHE A 19 -17.71 16.48 -6.39
C PHE A 19 -16.85 16.87 -7.59
N GLY A 20 -15.86 16.03 -7.91
CA GLY A 20 -14.95 16.25 -9.04
C GLY A 20 -13.81 17.23 -8.78
N VAL A 21 -13.74 17.82 -7.57
CA VAL A 21 -12.61 18.67 -7.16
C VAL A 21 -11.54 17.80 -6.53
N CYS A 22 -10.42 17.61 -7.22
CA CYS A 22 -9.21 16.96 -6.71
C CYS A 22 -7.99 17.77 -7.17
N VAL A 23 -7.53 18.70 -6.34
CA VAL A 23 -6.38 19.56 -6.65
C VAL A 23 -5.53 19.72 -5.40
N LYS A 24 -4.24 19.41 -5.51
CA LYS A 24 -3.21 19.82 -4.56
C LYS A 24 -2.13 20.57 -5.34
N PRO A 25 -2.13 21.92 -5.35
CA PRO A 25 -1.26 22.70 -6.23
C PRO A 25 0.22 22.64 -5.81
N GLU A 26 0.50 22.31 -4.56
CA GLU A 26 1.84 22.46 -3.94
C GLU A 26 2.67 21.16 -3.97
N THR A 27 2.10 20.03 -4.41
CA THR A 27 2.80 18.75 -4.48
C THR A 27 2.51 18.03 -5.79
N SER A 28 3.57 17.68 -6.52
CA SER A 28 3.48 16.89 -7.75
C SER A 28 3.16 15.42 -7.49
N ASN A 29 3.19 14.99 -6.21
CA ASN A 29 3.14 13.58 -5.87
C ASN A 29 2.52 13.31 -4.48
N PRO A 30 1.28 13.77 -4.24
CA PRO A 30 0.67 13.71 -2.91
C PRO A 30 0.41 12.30 -2.41
N ILE A 31 0.45 12.16 -1.11
CA ILE A 31 0.14 10.93 -0.40
C ILE A 31 -1.38 10.79 -0.22
N GLY A 32 -2.07 11.85 0.20
CA GLY A 32 -3.53 11.91 0.32
C GLY A 32 -4.22 12.42 -0.95
N TYR A 33 -5.50 12.10 -1.16
CA TYR A 33 -6.30 12.72 -2.23
C TYR A 33 -7.24 13.72 -1.59
N PHE A 34 -6.85 14.99 -1.64
CA PHE A 34 -7.80 16.07 -1.40
C PHE A 34 -8.94 15.94 -2.41
N GLY A 35 -10.19 16.02 -1.94
CA GLY A 35 -11.35 15.80 -2.78
C GLY A 35 -12.16 14.59 -2.34
N THR A 36 -12.23 13.57 -3.21
CA THR A 36 -13.10 12.41 -2.99
C THR A 36 -12.67 11.55 -1.80
N GLY A 37 -11.35 11.35 -1.60
CA GLY A 37 -10.82 10.61 -0.44
C GLY A 37 -11.24 11.23 0.89
N LEU A 38 -11.15 12.55 1.02
CA LEU A 38 -11.62 13.26 2.21
C LEU A 38 -13.12 13.08 2.47
N LYS A 39 -13.96 13.08 1.41
CA LYS A 39 -15.40 12.81 1.55
C LYS A 39 -15.65 11.38 2.04
N TYR A 40 -14.88 10.41 1.55
CA TYR A 40 -14.97 9.01 1.99
C TYR A 40 -14.59 8.91 3.47
N ALA A 41 -13.51 9.56 3.89
CA ALA A 41 -13.10 9.58 5.28
C ALA A 41 -14.21 10.13 6.19
N ILE A 42 -14.81 11.29 5.85
CA ILE A 42 -15.92 11.86 6.63
C ILE A 42 -17.13 10.91 6.67
N ALA A 43 -17.52 10.32 5.54
CA ALA A 43 -18.63 9.38 5.45
C ALA A 43 -18.42 8.13 6.32
N VAL A 44 -17.23 7.53 6.25
CA VAL A 44 -16.83 6.37 7.07
C VAL A 44 -16.87 6.71 8.55
N LEU A 45 -16.25 7.84 8.96
CA LEU A 45 -16.22 8.24 10.37
C LEU A 45 -17.62 8.42 10.95
N LEU A 46 -18.54 9.05 10.20
CA LEU A 46 -19.93 9.22 10.62
C LEU A 46 -20.69 7.89 10.65
N ARG A 47 -20.41 6.97 9.72
CA ARG A 47 -20.99 5.61 9.68
C ARG A 47 -20.60 4.80 10.92
N GLU A 48 -19.34 4.93 11.35
CA GLU A 48 -18.81 4.33 12.59
C GLU A 48 -19.29 5.05 13.87
N GLY A 49 -20.23 6.00 13.75
CA GLY A 49 -20.81 6.71 14.90
C GLY A 49 -19.87 7.73 15.55
N LEU A 50 -18.80 8.14 14.87
CA LEU A 50 -17.82 9.09 15.40
C LEU A 50 -18.25 10.54 15.18
N SER A 51 -17.85 11.41 16.09
CA SER A 51 -18.05 12.85 15.94
C SER A 51 -16.90 13.45 15.15
N VAL A 52 -17.21 14.21 14.09
CA VAL A 52 -16.22 14.85 13.22
C VAL A 52 -16.45 16.35 13.20
N THR A 53 -15.40 17.10 13.48
CA THR A 53 -15.37 18.56 13.45
C THR A 53 -14.17 19.03 12.63
N LEU A 54 -14.39 20.00 11.74
CA LEU A 54 -13.32 20.74 11.09
C LEU A 54 -13.12 22.09 11.80
N LEU A 55 -11.93 22.33 12.32
CA LEU A 55 -11.47 23.66 12.73
C LEU A 55 -10.76 24.29 11.53
N TYR A 56 -11.34 25.34 10.98
CA TYR A 56 -10.86 26.04 9.79
C TYR A 56 -10.43 27.46 10.19
N GLY A 57 -9.13 27.63 10.49
CA GLY A 57 -8.64 28.87 11.08
C GLY A 57 -9.30 29.11 12.44
N THR A 58 -10.11 30.16 12.51
CA THR A 58 -10.91 30.52 13.70
C THR A 58 -12.37 30.03 13.63
N ARG A 59 -12.78 29.40 12.53
CA ARG A 59 -14.13 28.88 12.32
C ARG A 59 -14.21 27.39 12.66
N LYS A 60 -15.41 26.94 12.99
CA LYS A 60 -15.72 25.54 13.29
C LYS A 60 -16.86 25.09 12.40
N TYR A 61 -16.68 23.94 11.75
CA TYR A 61 -17.70 23.23 11.00
C TYR A 61 -17.94 21.88 11.65
N LYS A 62 -19.19 21.53 11.91
CA LYS A 62 -19.58 20.23 12.47
C LYS A 62 -20.18 19.36 11.38
N PHE A 63 -19.71 18.12 11.30
CA PHE A 63 -20.31 17.12 10.43
C PHE A 63 -21.28 16.23 11.20
N GLN A 64 -22.41 15.91 10.57
CA GLN A 64 -23.45 15.07 11.15
C GLN A 64 -24.07 14.17 10.08
N ALA A 65 -24.68 13.07 10.51
CA ALA A 65 -25.45 12.18 9.64
C ALA A 65 -26.94 12.34 9.95
N ARG A 66 -27.76 12.66 8.93
CA ARG A 66 -29.21 12.81 9.05
C ARG A 66 -29.92 11.71 8.29
N LYS A 67 -30.79 10.96 8.98
CA LYS A 67 -31.61 9.91 8.36
C LYS A 67 -32.62 10.52 7.38
N GLN A 68 -32.72 9.96 6.18
CA GLN A 68 -33.67 10.35 5.14
C GLN A 68 -34.09 9.14 4.30
N LYS A 69 -35.38 9.06 3.96
CA LYS A 69 -35.86 8.06 3.01
C LYS A 69 -35.64 8.50 1.57
N ILE A 70 -35.04 7.64 0.75
CA ILE A 70 -34.89 7.82 -0.70
C ILE A 70 -35.40 6.56 -1.36
N ARG A 71 -36.47 6.68 -2.17
CA ARG A 71 -37.12 5.56 -2.87
C ARG A 71 -37.52 4.41 -1.93
N GLY A 72 -37.98 4.74 -0.72
CA GLY A 72 -38.44 3.76 0.28
C GLY A 72 -37.36 3.25 1.22
N GLU A 73 -36.08 3.40 0.86
CA GLU A 73 -34.93 2.94 1.64
C GLU A 73 -34.40 4.05 2.55
N ASP A 74 -33.86 3.66 3.71
CA ASP A 74 -33.25 4.57 4.66
C ASP A 74 -31.78 4.85 4.29
N PHE A 75 -31.44 6.13 4.11
CA PHE A 75 -30.06 6.60 3.95
C PHE A 75 -29.69 7.59 5.04
N HIS A 76 -28.41 7.77 5.30
CA HIS A 76 -27.90 8.83 6.16
C HIS A 76 -27.14 9.86 5.32
N ILE A 77 -27.77 11.02 5.11
CA ILE A 77 -27.17 12.14 4.38
C ILE A 77 -26.12 12.81 5.27
N VAL A 78 -24.93 13.07 4.72
CA VAL A 78 -23.90 13.83 5.44
C VAL A 78 -24.28 15.30 5.42
N GLN A 79 -24.21 15.97 6.57
CA GLN A 79 -24.45 17.39 6.72
C GLN A 79 -23.20 18.11 7.22
N MET A 80 -23.01 19.37 6.81
CA MET A 80 -22.04 20.30 7.38
C MET A 80 -22.77 21.52 7.91
N ASP A 81 -22.72 21.76 9.22
CA ASP A 81 -23.48 22.80 9.92
C ASP A 81 -24.97 22.82 9.55
N GLY A 82 -25.59 21.63 9.51
CA GLY A 82 -27.01 21.45 9.20
C GLY A 82 -27.39 21.56 7.73
N LYS A 83 -26.44 21.85 6.83
CA LYS A 83 -26.67 21.83 5.38
C LYS A 83 -26.30 20.48 4.80
N ASP A 84 -27.20 19.90 4.00
CA ASP A 84 -26.96 18.64 3.30
C ASP A 84 -25.79 18.78 2.31
N LEU A 85 -24.88 17.80 2.35
CA LEU A 85 -23.84 17.61 1.36
C LEU A 85 -24.32 16.61 0.29
N PRO A 86 -23.75 16.62 -0.93
CA PRO A 86 -24.23 15.80 -2.04
C PRO A 86 -23.85 14.30 -1.93
N TYR A 87 -23.65 13.79 -0.71
CA TYR A 87 -23.27 12.39 -0.46
C TYR A 87 -23.80 11.87 0.88
N THR A 88 -23.80 10.55 1.01
CA THR A 88 -24.30 9.83 2.18
C THR A 88 -23.16 9.09 2.88
N THR A 89 -23.46 8.49 4.03
CA THR A 89 -22.53 7.57 4.71
C THR A 89 -22.28 6.26 3.93
N GLU A 90 -22.96 6.01 2.81
CA GLU A 90 -22.69 4.87 1.92
C GLU A 90 -21.47 5.12 1.01
N LEU A 91 -21.03 6.37 0.91
CA LEU A 91 -19.82 6.69 0.18
C LEU A 91 -18.61 6.03 0.87
N GLY A 92 -17.82 5.30 0.09
CA GLY A 92 -16.72 4.49 0.65
C GLY A 92 -17.22 3.37 1.58
N LYS A 93 -18.35 2.73 1.30
CA LYS A 93 -18.88 1.61 2.11
C LYS A 93 -17.91 0.43 2.29
N ASN A 94 -16.97 0.24 1.36
CA ASN A 94 -15.94 -0.79 1.44
C ASN A 94 -14.69 -0.33 2.23
N TRP A 95 -14.63 0.94 2.67
CA TRP A 95 -13.53 1.44 3.47
C TRP A 95 -13.73 1.09 4.94
N GLU A 96 -12.65 0.65 5.55
CA GLU A 96 -12.54 0.42 6.99
C GLU A 96 -12.12 1.72 7.71
N LEU A 97 -12.35 1.78 9.02
CA LEU A 97 -12.05 2.97 9.84
C LEU A 97 -10.58 3.40 9.74
N TRP A 98 -9.65 2.46 9.67
CA TRP A 98 -8.21 2.76 9.54
C TRP A 98 -7.87 3.44 8.21
N MET A 99 -8.64 3.20 7.15
CA MET A 99 -8.45 3.86 5.85
C MET A 99 -8.88 5.33 5.92
N ALA A 100 -9.97 5.62 6.65
CA ALA A 100 -10.39 7.00 6.93
C ALA A 100 -9.36 7.75 7.80
N TYR A 101 -8.83 7.08 8.83
CA TYR A 101 -7.72 7.61 9.65
C TYR A 101 -6.50 7.94 8.78
N ARG A 102 -6.07 6.98 7.94
CA ARG A 102 -4.94 7.13 7.02
C ARG A 102 -5.14 8.32 6.09
N GLU A 103 -6.33 8.50 5.53
CA GLU A 103 -6.61 9.60 4.60
C GLU A 103 -6.54 10.97 5.28
N LEU A 104 -7.09 11.13 6.49
CA LEU A 104 -6.96 12.38 7.25
C LEU A 104 -5.49 12.66 7.62
N ALA A 105 -4.76 11.62 8.03
CA ALA A 105 -3.35 11.69 8.36
C ALA A 105 -2.47 12.06 7.16
N ALA A 106 -2.65 11.38 6.03
CA ALA A 106 -1.94 11.65 4.78
C ALA A 106 -2.23 13.08 4.28
N ASN A 107 -3.48 13.52 4.33
CA ASN A 107 -3.84 14.88 3.96
C ASN A 107 -3.20 15.93 4.87
N ALA A 108 -2.98 15.64 6.15
CA ALA A 108 -2.22 16.53 7.02
C ALA A 108 -0.72 16.49 6.68
N PHE A 109 -0.12 15.30 6.49
CA PHE A 109 1.32 15.14 6.22
C PHE A 109 1.78 15.71 4.87
N ASP A 110 0.89 15.81 3.89
CA ASP A 110 1.18 16.48 2.62
C ASP A 110 1.34 18.00 2.74
N GLU A 111 0.98 18.57 3.90
CA GLU A 111 0.96 20.01 4.14
C GLU A 111 1.98 20.40 5.24
N PRO A 112 2.50 21.64 5.24
CA PRO A 112 3.50 22.06 6.21
C PRO A 112 3.02 21.98 7.67
N GLU A 113 3.95 21.78 8.60
CA GLU A 113 3.69 21.74 10.05
C GLU A 113 2.60 20.71 10.46
N ALA A 114 2.54 19.60 9.72
CA ALA A 114 1.64 18.49 9.97
C ALA A 114 1.85 17.89 11.36
N SER A 115 0.75 17.52 12.03
CA SER A 115 0.79 16.78 13.28
C SER A 115 -0.48 15.97 13.50
N ILE A 116 -0.33 14.80 14.12
CA ILE A 116 -1.44 13.95 14.55
C ILE A 116 -1.25 13.65 16.03
N ARG A 117 -2.23 14.03 16.85
CA ARG A 117 -2.05 13.99 18.30
C ARG A 117 -3.38 13.77 19.02
N ARG A 118 -3.27 13.14 20.19
CA ARG A 118 -4.34 13.18 21.19
C ARG A 118 -4.38 14.57 21.80
N LYS A 119 -5.55 15.19 21.81
CA LYS A 119 -5.74 16.49 22.48
C LYS A 119 -7.14 16.60 23.01
N LYS A 120 -7.26 16.77 24.33
CA LYS A 120 -8.52 17.14 24.97
C LYS A 120 -8.82 18.60 24.60
N SER A 121 -9.98 18.85 24.00
CA SER A 121 -10.46 20.20 23.64
C SER A 121 -9.50 20.99 22.75
N PRO A 122 -9.32 20.61 21.47
CA PRO A 122 -8.55 21.40 20.52
C PRO A 122 -9.16 22.78 20.28
N ILE A 123 -8.31 23.79 20.28
CA ILE A 123 -8.67 25.20 20.07
C ILE A 123 -8.40 25.55 18.59
N PRO A 124 -9.31 26.28 17.91
CA PRO A 124 -9.06 26.79 16.57
C PRO A 124 -7.79 27.64 16.51
N HIS A 125 -7.01 27.51 15.44
CA HIS A 125 -5.79 28.30 15.24
C HIS A 125 -5.83 28.96 13.87
N ALA A 126 -5.68 30.28 13.81
CA ALA A 126 -5.66 31.03 12.57
C ALA A 126 -4.59 30.48 11.61
N GLY A 127 -4.94 30.28 10.34
CA GLY A 127 -4.04 29.75 9.32
C GLY A 127 -3.83 28.22 9.35
N TYR A 128 -4.54 27.48 10.19
CA TYR A 128 -4.45 26.01 10.24
C TYR A 128 -5.79 25.35 9.90
N THR A 129 -5.67 24.15 9.36
CA THR A 129 -6.77 23.20 9.20
C THR A 129 -6.63 22.13 10.26
N SER A 130 -7.71 21.76 10.94
CA SER A 130 -7.68 20.62 11.87
C SER A 130 -8.95 19.80 11.84
N PHE A 131 -8.82 18.52 11.50
CA PHE A 131 -9.88 17.55 11.69
C PHE A 131 -9.79 16.99 13.11
N VAL A 132 -10.87 17.17 13.85
CA VAL A 132 -11.04 16.69 15.22
C VAL A 132 -12.04 15.55 15.17
N VAL A 133 -11.58 14.36 15.52
CA VAL A 133 -12.40 13.14 15.51
C VAL A 133 -12.50 12.60 16.93
N GLU A 134 -13.72 12.37 17.39
CA GLU A 134 -13.99 11.90 18.75
C GLU A 134 -14.71 10.56 18.74
N GLY A 135 -14.22 9.64 19.57
CA GLY A 135 -14.74 8.30 19.79
C GLY A 135 -13.62 7.33 20.18
N ASP A 136 -13.96 6.16 20.71
CA ASP A 136 -12.95 5.20 21.18
C ASP A 136 -12.37 4.36 20.04
N ALA A 137 -13.17 4.09 19.00
CA ALA A 137 -12.71 3.34 17.83
C ALA A 137 -11.59 4.06 17.07
N ILE A 138 -11.66 5.39 16.90
CA ILE A 138 -10.57 6.16 16.26
C ILE A 138 -9.30 6.20 17.12
N ASP A 139 -9.46 6.14 18.44
CA ASP A 139 -8.32 6.13 19.36
C ASP A 139 -7.58 4.79 19.30
N ALA A 140 -8.31 3.67 19.24
CA ALA A 140 -7.73 2.35 19.02
C ALA A 140 -6.94 2.29 17.69
N VAL A 141 -7.48 2.88 16.62
CA VAL A 141 -6.74 3.01 15.34
C VAL A 141 -5.49 3.87 15.51
N HIS A 142 -5.56 4.96 16.29
CA HIS A 142 -4.40 5.81 16.56
C HIS A 142 -3.32 5.10 17.39
N GLU A 143 -3.69 4.21 18.32
CA GLU A 143 -2.75 3.33 19.03
C GLU A 143 -2.02 2.40 18.07
N GLY A 144 -2.75 1.77 17.15
CA GLY A 144 -2.22 0.86 16.13
C GLY A 144 -1.64 1.55 14.89
N ARG A 145 -1.43 2.88 14.90
CA ARG A 145 -1.06 3.64 13.68
C ARG A 145 0.25 3.21 13.04
N ASP A 146 1.15 2.56 13.78
CA ASP A 146 2.42 2.04 13.26
C ASP A 146 2.21 0.84 12.29
N GLN A 147 0.99 0.30 12.20
CA GLN A 147 0.58 -0.63 11.14
C GLN A 147 0.19 0.09 9.84
N ILE A 148 -0.17 1.37 9.94
CA ILE A 148 -0.64 2.20 8.82
C ILE A 148 0.53 3.01 8.25
N PHE A 149 1.33 3.59 9.13
CA PHE A 149 2.49 4.41 8.80
C PHE A 149 3.77 3.69 9.21
N LEU A 150 4.71 3.57 8.28
CA LEU A 150 6.00 3.00 8.54
C LEU A 150 6.86 3.97 9.35
N GLY A 151 7.10 3.64 10.61
CA GLY A 151 7.90 4.45 11.53
C GLY A 151 9.28 3.91 11.84
N SER A 152 9.64 2.71 11.36
CA SER A 152 10.94 2.10 11.64
C SER A 152 11.98 2.48 10.60
N THR A 153 13.26 2.48 11.02
CA THR A 153 14.39 2.59 10.10
C THR A 153 14.57 1.27 9.33
N PRO A 154 15.00 1.33 8.06
CA PRO A 154 15.24 0.11 7.29
C PRO A 154 16.39 -0.68 7.89
N ARG A 155 16.21 -2.01 8.01
CA ARG A 155 17.29 -2.94 8.37
C ARG A 155 18.21 -3.19 7.19
N TYR A 156 17.61 -3.32 6.01
CA TYR A 156 18.30 -3.41 4.72
C TYR A 156 17.66 -2.43 3.75
N ALA A 157 18.48 -1.71 2.99
CA ALA A 157 18.03 -0.76 2.00
C ALA A 157 18.65 -1.11 0.65
N PHE A 158 17.83 -1.14 -0.39
CA PHE A 158 18.19 -1.37 -1.78
C PHE A 158 17.61 -0.22 -2.62
N ASP A 159 17.99 -0.15 -3.90
CA ASP A 159 17.51 0.93 -4.78
C ASP A 159 15.99 0.91 -5.00
N THR A 160 15.37 -0.27 -4.98
CA THR A 160 13.95 -0.46 -5.32
C THR A 160 13.05 -0.73 -4.13
N VAL A 161 13.62 -1.12 -2.99
CA VAL A 161 12.88 -1.54 -1.80
C VAL A 161 13.73 -1.44 -0.54
N GLU A 162 13.09 -1.17 0.59
CA GLU A 162 13.68 -1.31 1.92
C GLU A 162 12.98 -2.40 2.71
N LEU A 163 13.75 -3.14 3.52
CA LEU A 163 13.26 -4.19 4.41
C LEU A 163 13.34 -3.68 5.85
N HIS A 164 12.21 -3.68 6.53
CA HIS A 164 12.07 -3.08 7.86
C HIS A 164 11.78 -4.13 8.94
N ASP A 165 12.48 -4.00 10.07
CA ASP A 165 12.10 -4.59 11.35
C ASP A 165 11.04 -3.70 12.05
N GLY A 166 10.44 -4.15 13.17
CA GLY A 166 9.38 -3.41 13.87
C GLY A 166 8.33 -4.25 14.62
N PRO A 167 7.43 -3.60 15.38
CA PRO A 167 6.44 -4.26 16.25
C PRO A 167 5.35 -5.04 15.50
N ASN A 168 5.15 -4.74 14.21
CA ASN A 168 4.20 -5.42 13.33
C ASN A 168 4.92 -5.99 12.09
N VAL A 169 6.17 -6.45 12.26
CA VAL A 169 6.95 -7.06 11.18
C VAL A 169 6.19 -8.19 10.53
N GLY A 170 6.30 -8.24 9.21
CA GLY A 170 6.00 -9.46 8.51
C GLY A 170 4.57 -9.54 8.03
N LYS A 171 3.94 -8.43 7.65
CA LYS A 171 2.55 -8.49 7.18
C LYS A 171 2.22 -7.49 6.08
N TYR A 172 3.01 -6.44 5.90
CA TYR A 172 2.58 -5.30 5.10
C TYR A 172 3.61 -4.88 4.06
N ILE A 173 3.08 -4.39 2.95
CA ILE A 173 3.82 -3.61 1.97
C ILE A 173 3.45 -2.14 2.17
N TYR A 174 4.48 -1.31 2.20
CA TYR A 174 4.41 0.13 2.30
C TYR A 174 4.89 0.77 1.00
N TYR A 175 4.37 1.96 0.71
CA TYR A 175 4.87 2.85 -0.32
C TYR A 175 4.76 4.28 0.19
N ARG A 176 5.87 5.03 0.12
CA ARG A 176 5.99 6.38 0.74
C ARG A 176 5.61 6.39 2.22
N GLY A 177 6.08 5.37 2.93
CA GLY A 177 5.85 5.21 4.36
C GLY A 177 4.42 4.86 4.74
N ILE A 178 3.54 4.48 3.80
CA ILE A 178 2.14 4.12 4.09
C ILE A 178 1.79 2.73 3.61
N ARG A 179 1.03 2.01 4.43
CA ARG A 179 0.52 0.68 4.11
C ARG A 179 -0.39 0.74 2.87
N VAL A 180 -0.01 -0.03 1.86
CA VAL A 180 -0.74 -0.15 0.58
C VAL A 180 -1.21 -1.58 0.30
N HIS A 181 -0.68 -2.57 1.01
CA HIS A 181 -1.09 -3.97 0.85
C HIS A 181 -0.83 -4.78 2.11
N GLU A 182 -1.67 -5.79 2.34
CA GLU A 182 -1.47 -6.84 3.33
C GLU A 182 -1.05 -8.11 2.63
N LEU A 183 0.08 -8.67 3.03
CA LEU A 183 0.61 -9.89 2.45
C LEU A 183 -0.31 -11.08 2.77
N PRO A 184 -0.44 -12.05 1.85
CA PRO A 184 -1.31 -13.22 2.05
C PRO A 184 -0.79 -14.17 3.14
N LYS A 185 0.48 -14.01 3.55
CA LYS A 185 1.16 -14.79 4.58
C LYS A 185 1.89 -13.84 5.52
N GLY A 186 2.24 -14.35 6.70
CA GLY A 186 3.28 -13.71 7.50
C GLY A 186 4.56 -13.57 6.67
N ALA A 187 5.42 -12.62 6.99
CA ALA A 187 6.66 -12.35 6.30
C ALA A 187 7.78 -12.15 7.32
N MET A 188 9.02 -12.18 6.89
CA MET A 188 10.17 -11.92 7.76
C MET A 188 10.39 -10.42 7.96
N TYR A 189 9.92 -9.61 7.00
CA TYR A 189 10.08 -8.16 6.98
C TYR A 189 8.80 -7.49 6.54
N ASN A 190 8.68 -6.21 6.88
CA ASN A 190 7.82 -5.31 6.12
C ASN A 190 8.60 -4.72 4.95
N TYR A 191 7.94 -4.54 3.82
CA TYR A 191 8.57 -4.12 2.58
C TYR A 191 8.14 -2.70 2.22
N HIS A 192 9.08 -1.78 2.12
CA HIS A 192 8.82 -0.41 1.69
C HIS A 192 9.31 -0.23 0.25
N ILE A 193 8.37 -0.19 -0.69
CA ILE A 193 8.69 -0.04 -2.11
C ILE A 193 9.18 1.39 -2.36
N LEU A 194 10.33 1.51 -3.01
CA LEU A 194 10.90 2.80 -3.44
C LEU A 194 10.67 3.06 -4.92
N SER A 195 10.46 2.00 -5.72
CA SER A 195 10.10 2.14 -7.13
C SER A 195 8.72 2.75 -7.31
N ASN A 196 8.55 3.54 -8.37
CA ASN A 196 7.29 4.22 -8.64
C ASN A 196 6.18 3.20 -8.93
N VAL A 197 5.18 3.14 -8.04
CA VAL A 197 3.95 2.39 -8.23
C VAL A 197 2.75 3.34 -8.25
N GLU A 198 1.77 2.99 -9.06
CA GLU A 198 0.46 3.65 -9.06
C GLU A 198 -0.39 3.07 -7.93
N LEU A 199 -1.21 3.91 -7.32
CA LEU A 199 -2.18 3.50 -6.31
C LEU A 199 -3.60 3.73 -6.83
N THR A 200 -4.52 2.90 -6.37
CA THR A 200 -5.95 3.12 -6.53
C THR A 200 -6.44 4.30 -5.68
N GLU A 201 -7.71 4.69 -5.85
CA GLU A 201 -8.34 5.75 -5.06
C GLU A 201 -8.30 5.45 -3.54
N ASP A 202 -8.44 4.18 -3.15
CA ASP A 202 -8.33 3.67 -1.78
C ASP A 202 -6.89 3.41 -1.31
N ARG A 203 -5.89 3.93 -2.02
CA ARG A 203 -4.44 3.79 -1.72
C ARG A 203 -4.02 2.33 -1.53
N THR A 204 -4.53 1.46 -2.38
CA THR A 204 -4.05 0.09 -2.48
C THR A 204 -3.33 -0.10 -3.81
N LEU A 205 -2.51 -1.14 -3.90
CA LEU A 205 -1.86 -1.49 -5.15
C LEU A 205 -2.92 -2.04 -6.13
N PRO A 206 -3.06 -1.47 -7.34
CA PRO A 206 -3.95 -2.04 -8.36
C PRO A 206 -3.46 -3.42 -8.84
N SER A 207 -2.15 -3.64 -8.76
CA SER A 207 -1.51 -4.93 -8.98
C SER A 207 -0.27 -5.06 -8.10
N ILE A 208 -0.15 -6.21 -7.45
CA ILE A 208 1.01 -6.58 -6.62
C ILE A 208 2.27 -6.89 -7.44
N TYR A 209 2.13 -7.10 -8.75
CA TYR A 209 3.21 -7.56 -9.63
C TYR A 209 4.44 -6.65 -9.57
N LYS A 210 4.25 -5.32 -9.65
CA LYS A 210 5.36 -4.35 -9.57
C LYS A 210 6.06 -4.38 -8.20
N ALA A 211 5.30 -4.49 -7.11
CA ALA A 211 5.87 -4.54 -5.78
C ALA A 211 6.67 -5.83 -5.55
N TYR A 212 6.13 -6.98 -5.97
CA TYR A 212 6.79 -8.28 -5.82
C TYR A 212 8.04 -8.36 -6.69
N ARG A 213 7.99 -7.79 -7.90
CA ARG A 213 9.16 -7.64 -8.77
C ARG A 213 10.27 -6.85 -8.10
N ALA A 214 9.95 -5.68 -7.53
CA ALA A 214 10.93 -4.84 -6.84
C ALA A 214 11.61 -5.57 -5.68
N ILE A 215 10.83 -6.36 -4.92
CA ILE A 215 11.34 -7.20 -3.84
C ILE A 215 12.28 -8.27 -4.39
N ALA A 216 11.85 -9.01 -5.42
CA ALA A 216 12.66 -10.08 -6.02
C ALA A 216 13.96 -9.55 -6.63
N GLU A 217 13.90 -8.46 -7.39
CA GLU A 217 15.07 -7.80 -7.99
C GLU A 217 16.11 -7.41 -6.94
N ALA A 218 15.68 -6.81 -5.83
CA ALA A 218 16.58 -6.43 -4.75
C ALA A 218 17.26 -7.63 -4.08
N ILE A 219 16.54 -8.73 -3.88
CA ILE A 219 17.09 -9.95 -3.27
C ILE A 219 18.09 -10.63 -4.22
N VAL A 220 17.77 -10.67 -5.51
CA VAL A 220 18.60 -11.30 -6.55
C VAL A 220 19.89 -10.51 -6.79
N ALA A 221 19.84 -9.18 -6.66
CA ALA A 221 21.01 -8.29 -6.73
C ALA A 221 21.76 -8.15 -5.39
N CYS A 222 21.28 -8.75 -4.31
CA CYS A 222 21.85 -8.60 -2.97
C CYS A 222 23.27 -9.19 -2.88
N ASP A 223 24.16 -8.49 -2.18
CA ASP A 223 25.53 -8.91 -1.88
C ASP A 223 25.68 -9.56 -0.48
N ASN A 224 24.61 -9.55 0.32
CA ASN A 224 24.59 -10.12 1.66
C ASN A 224 24.15 -11.59 1.64
N ALA A 225 25.13 -12.49 1.64
CA ALA A 225 24.87 -13.93 1.64
C ALA A 225 24.03 -14.40 2.85
N GLY A 226 24.13 -13.75 4.01
CA GLY A 226 23.34 -14.10 5.20
C GLY A 226 21.85 -13.85 4.98
N LEU A 227 21.52 -12.68 4.45
CA LEU A 227 20.15 -12.30 4.11
C LEU A 227 19.58 -13.20 3.01
N ILE A 228 20.33 -13.44 1.94
CA ILE A 228 19.88 -14.30 0.84
C ILE A 228 19.52 -15.70 1.36
N ARG A 229 20.39 -16.30 2.19
CA ARG A 229 20.11 -17.61 2.81
C ARG A 229 18.82 -17.57 3.63
N GLN A 230 18.67 -16.57 4.49
CA GLN A 230 17.48 -16.41 5.33
C GLN A 230 16.18 -16.34 4.50
N LEU A 231 16.19 -15.59 3.40
CA LEU A 231 15.02 -15.43 2.53
C LEU A 231 14.74 -16.68 1.68
N LEU A 232 15.77 -17.35 1.18
CA LEU A 232 15.63 -18.56 0.37
C LEU A 232 15.20 -19.79 1.19
N GLU A 233 15.59 -19.86 2.46
CA GLU A 233 15.24 -20.92 3.42
C GLU A 233 13.90 -20.67 4.13
N ALA A 234 13.20 -19.57 3.80
CA ALA A 234 11.93 -19.23 4.40
C ALA A 234 10.92 -20.40 4.32
N ASN A 235 10.37 -20.78 5.47
CA ASN A 235 9.38 -21.87 5.52
C ASN A 235 8.10 -21.50 4.75
N GLN A 236 7.28 -22.50 4.43
CA GLN A 236 6.07 -22.30 3.62
C GLN A 236 4.99 -21.41 4.25
N ASN A 237 5.11 -21.06 5.54
CA ASN A 237 4.20 -20.14 6.21
C ASN A 237 4.59 -18.67 5.99
N TYR A 238 5.77 -18.42 5.42
CA TYR A 238 6.26 -17.08 5.13
C TYR A 238 6.04 -16.66 3.67
N PHE A 239 5.86 -15.36 3.46
CA PHE A 239 5.71 -14.72 2.16
C PHE A 239 6.93 -14.94 1.27
N GLU A 240 8.12 -14.92 1.83
CA GLU A 240 9.40 -15.08 1.13
C GLU A 240 9.48 -16.44 0.40
N SER A 241 8.78 -17.45 0.91
CA SER A 241 8.66 -18.76 0.26
C SER A 241 7.82 -18.74 -1.03
N THR A 242 7.09 -17.65 -1.27
CA THR A 242 6.17 -17.47 -2.42
C THR A 242 6.72 -16.54 -3.48
N ILE A 243 7.86 -15.89 -3.22
CA ILE A 243 8.54 -15.06 -4.21
C ILE A 243 8.98 -15.97 -5.36
N ASP A 244 8.56 -15.61 -6.58
CA ASP A 244 8.99 -16.27 -7.79
C ASP A 244 10.20 -15.55 -8.35
N TYR A 245 11.41 -16.10 -8.19
CA TYR A 245 12.64 -15.50 -8.70
C TYR A 245 12.84 -15.72 -10.20
N ASN A 246 12.16 -16.69 -10.80
CA ASN A 246 12.32 -17.04 -12.21
C ASN A 246 11.45 -16.18 -13.14
N LEU A 247 10.32 -15.69 -12.63
CA LEU A 247 9.33 -14.94 -13.41
C LEU A 247 9.84 -13.60 -13.98
N TRP A 248 10.86 -13.01 -13.37
CA TRP A 248 11.22 -11.61 -13.61
C TRP A 248 12.35 -11.41 -14.63
N SER A 249 12.98 -12.49 -15.11
CA SER A 249 14.10 -12.43 -16.05
C SER A 249 15.22 -11.48 -15.58
N VAL A 250 15.55 -11.54 -14.29
CA VAL A 250 16.56 -10.69 -13.65
C VAL A 250 17.88 -11.46 -13.59
N GLU A 251 18.96 -10.84 -14.03
CA GLU A 251 20.29 -11.46 -13.95
C GLU A 251 20.74 -11.56 -12.48
N PRO A 252 21.08 -12.77 -11.99
CA PRO A 252 21.48 -12.94 -10.60
C PRO A 252 22.85 -12.36 -10.31
N GLY A 253 22.95 -11.62 -9.20
CA GLY A 253 24.24 -11.16 -8.68
C GLY A 253 25.13 -12.34 -8.27
N GLU A 254 26.45 -12.12 -8.27
CA GLU A 254 27.44 -13.18 -7.98
C GLU A 254 27.20 -13.84 -6.61
N THR A 255 26.87 -13.07 -5.58
CA THR A 255 26.60 -13.61 -4.24
C THR A 255 25.35 -14.48 -4.22
N PHE A 256 24.26 -14.03 -4.84
CA PHE A 256 23.03 -14.83 -4.96
C PHE A 256 23.31 -16.14 -5.67
N PHE A 257 24.01 -16.07 -6.81
CA PHE A 257 24.36 -17.23 -7.61
C PHE A 257 25.16 -18.26 -6.81
N LYS A 258 26.21 -17.84 -6.08
CA LYS A 258 27.02 -18.73 -5.22
C LYS A 258 26.22 -19.37 -4.08
N VAL A 259 25.26 -18.65 -3.49
CA VAL A 259 24.40 -19.22 -2.44
C VAL A 259 23.52 -20.32 -3.02
N VAL A 260 22.88 -20.07 -4.17
CA VAL A 260 22.02 -21.07 -4.82
C VAL A 260 22.82 -22.27 -5.32
N GLU A 261 24.00 -22.06 -5.92
CA GLU A 261 24.93 -23.12 -6.34
C GLU A 261 25.26 -24.06 -5.18
N ARG A 262 25.61 -23.51 -4.02
CA ARG A 262 25.87 -24.31 -2.82
C ARG A 262 24.67 -25.17 -2.44
N TYR A 263 23.47 -24.60 -2.41
CA TYR A 263 22.26 -25.36 -2.07
C TYR A 263 21.86 -26.40 -3.12
N TYR A 264 22.14 -26.12 -4.39
CA TYR A 264 21.95 -27.05 -5.49
C TYR A 264 22.73 -28.36 -5.26
N HIS A 265 23.93 -28.27 -4.68
CA HIS A 265 24.78 -29.42 -4.40
C HIS A 265 24.55 -30.08 -3.04
N THR A 266 23.96 -29.38 -2.05
CA THR A 266 23.82 -29.91 -0.68
C THR A 266 22.45 -30.53 -0.37
N ASN A 267 21.55 -30.65 -1.34
CA ASN A 267 20.18 -31.13 -1.16
C ASN A 267 19.39 -30.38 -0.06
N THR A 268 19.81 -29.14 0.23
CA THR A 268 19.12 -28.25 1.16
C THR A 268 17.78 -27.85 0.54
N SER A 269 16.72 -27.79 1.34
CA SER A 269 15.43 -27.26 0.86
C SER A 269 15.47 -25.74 0.83
N TYR A 270 15.18 -25.14 -0.33
CA TYR A 270 15.09 -23.69 -0.52
C TYR A 270 14.02 -23.37 -1.58
N ASN A 271 13.77 -22.09 -1.83
CA ASN A 271 12.81 -21.63 -2.82
C ASN A 271 13.07 -22.24 -4.22
N ARG A 272 12.08 -22.98 -4.75
CA ARG A 272 12.20 -23.72 -6.01
C ARG A 272 12.43 -22.83 -7.24
N THR A 273 11.92 -21.61 -7.23
CA THR A 273 12.06 -20.70 -8.37
C THR A 273 13.46 -20.10 -8.45
N ALA A 274 14.17 -19.96 -7.31
CA ALA A 274 15.58 -19.59 -7.30
C ALA A 274 16.45 -20.66 -7.99
N ARG A 275 16.09 -21.95 -7.85
CA ARG A 275 16.74 -23.04 -8.60
C ARG A 275 16.53 -22.88 -10.11
N GLY A 276 15.29 -22.57 -10.53
CA GLY A 276 14.98 -22.33 -11.94
C GLY A 276 15.79 -21.19 -12.53
N LEU A 277 15.90 -20.07 -11.79
CA LEU A 277 16.72 -18.93 -12.20
C LEU A 277 18.21 -19.30 -12.33
N TYR A 278 18.74 -20.09 -11.40
CA TYR A 278 20.10 -20.62 -11.46
C TYR A 278 20.31 -21.52 -12.69
N ASP A 279 19.41 -22.47 -12.93
CA ASP A 279 19.47 -23.36 -14.09
C ASP A 279 19.43 -22.58 -15.42
N GLU A 280 18.78 -21.41 -15.46
CA GLU A 280 18.75 -20.55 -16.64
C GLU A 280 20.08 -19.84 -16.92
N HIS A 281 20.81 -19.44 -15.87
CA HIS A 281 21.99 -18.58 -15.96
C HIS A 281 23.32 -19.32 -15.73
N ARG A 282 23.28 -20.63 -15.42
CA ARG A 282 24.51 -21.39 -15.17
C ARG A 282 25.39 -21.48 -16.42
N PRO A 283 26.73 -21.35 -16.26
CA PRO A 283 27.65 -21.30 -17.40
C PRO A 283 27.77 -22.63 -18.16
N ASP A 284 27.42 -23.75 -17.54
CA ASP A 284 27.43 -25.11 -18.11
C ASP A 284 26.11 -25.50 -18.78
N LYS A 285 25.20 -24.55 -19.00
CA LYS A 285 23.91 -24.81 -19.64
C LYS A 285 24.13 -25.43 -21.03
N PRO A 286 23.67 -26.68 -21.27
CA PRO A 286 23.79 -27.27 -22.59
C PRO A 286 23.03 -26.41 -23.59
N ALA A 287 23.65 -26.14 -24.75
CA ALA A 287 23.02 -25.35 -25.81
C ALA A 287 21.62 -25.91 -26.11
N PRO A 288 20.60 -25.05 -26.30
CA PRO A 288 19.26 -25.52 -26.61
C PRO A 288 19.34 -26.44 -27.84
N VAL A 289 18.82 -27.66 -27.70
CA VAL A 289 18.74 -28.61 -28.81
C VAL A 289 17.96 -27.90 -29.92
N THR A 290 18.67 -27.56 -31.00
CA THR A 290 18.02 -26.94 -32.16
C THR A 290 17.15 -28.02 -32.79
N VAL A 291 15.85 -27.96 -32.51
CA VAL A 291 14.87 -28.81 -33.20
C VAL A 291 14.81 -28.31 -34.64
N MET A 292 15.57 -28.95 -35.52
CA MET A 292 15.44 -28.78 -36.96
C MET A 292 14.04 -29.26 -37.35
N TRP A 293 13.12 -28.32 -37.58
CA TRP A 293 11.86 -28.65 -38.21
C TRP A 293 12.15 -29.08 -39.64
N GLU A 294 12.17 -30.39 -39.90
CA GLU A 294 12.14 -30.87 -41.28
C GLU A 294 10.86 -30.34 -41.93
N THR A 295 11.02 -29.44 -42.89
CA THR A 295 9.91 -28.96 -43.69
C THR A 295 9.51 -30.11 -44.60
N ILE A 296 8.55 -30.93 -44.17
CA ILE A 296 8.02 -32.02 -45.01
C ILE A 296 7.46 -31.38 -46.29
N PRO A 297 8.02 -31.70 -47.49
CA PRO A 297 7.50 -31.16 -48.75
C PRO A 297 6.02 -31.49 -48.90
N MET A 298 5.25 -30.55 -49.44
CA MET A 298 3.78 -30.63 -49.51
C MET A 298 3.27 -31.93 -50.16
N GLU A 299 4.06 -32.49 -51.08
CA GLU A 299 3.81 -33.76 -51.77
C GLU A 299 3.84 -34.98 -50.84
N ARG A 300 4.70 -34.99 -49.81
CA ARG A 300 4.75 -36.06 -48.79
C ARG A 300 3.59 -35.97 -47.80
N ARG A 301 3.05 -34.76 -47.54
CA ARG A 301 1.88 -34.58 -46.66
C ARG A 301 0.61 -35.21 -47.24
N ARG A 302 0.43 -35.18 -48.57
CA ARG A 302 -0.74 -35.79 -49.24
C ARG A 302 -0.81 -37.32 -49.13
N LYS A 303 0.34 -38.01 -49.00
CA LYS A 303 0.38 -39.48 -48.84
C LYS A 303 0.17 -39.96 -47.40
N LEU A 304 0.35 -39.10 -46.42
CA LEU A 304 0.15 -39.44 -45.00
C LEU A 304 -1.31 -39.28 -44.54
N TRP A 305 -2.15 -38.68 -45.38
CA TRP A 305 -3.56 -38.35 -45.10
C TRP A 305 -4.52 -39.06 -46.08
N ALA A 306 -4.02 -40.02 -46.85
CA ALA A 306 -4.77 -40.91 -47.73
C ALA A 306 -4.56 -42.35 -47.25
#